data_AF-A0A3B0ZCI5-F1
#
_entry.id   AF-A0A3B0ZCI5-F1
#
_cell.length_a   1.000
_cell.length_b   1.000
_cell.length_c   1.000
_cell.angle_alpha   90.00
_cell.angle_beta   90.00
_cell.angle_gamma   90.00
#
_symmetry.space_group_name_H-M   'P 1'
#
loop_
_entity.id
_entity.type
_entity.pdbx_description
1 polymer ?
#
loop_
_entity_poly.entity_id
_entity_poly.type
_entity_poly.pdbx_seq_one_letter_code
_entity_poly.pdbx_strand_id
1 'polypeptide(L)'
;MKLFIHSFFIVILSTMLLFQQFVLATDKQTTISDTNTNPSKDAYKTSQYSSLYFDTIDNVPSPLVKAIQTHLIPKYKLLYLVQGHLNNDKHLDILLALHHEKETSTNKQLVRPALLLINNGKGQYKMVARSDQAISCYACGGRTGDPFDKIIVKPGEFSILHREGGGQYRVKYSATFKYNTIKRNWFLQQIHMSSFKHNTPNKITIKTVKNFGVISFSKHDISRDL
;
A
#
# COMPACT_ATOMS: atom_id res chain seq x y z
N MET A 1 56.48 29.52 -18.03
CA MET A 1 55.73 28.35 -17.56
C MET A 1 55.63 28.38 -16.03
N LYS A 2 54.68 29.16 -15.52
CA LYS A 2 54.26 29.30 -14.11
C LYS A 2 52.99 30.17 -14.15
N LEU A 3 52.04 29.96 -13.23
CA LEU A 3 50.68 30.51 -13.16
C LEU A 3 49.60 29.70 -13.89
N PHE A 4 49.16 28.57 -13.30
CA PHE A 4 47.79 28.05 -13.51
C PHE A 4 47.31 27.06 -12.41
N ILE A 5 47.81 27.17 -11.17
CA ILE A 5 47.49 26.19 -10.10
C ILE A 5 46.75 26.82 -8.89
N HIS A 6 46.64 28.14 -8.80
CA HIS A 6 46.01 28.78 -7.62
C HIS A 6 44.49 28.93 -7.67
N SER A 7 43.83 28.65 -8.80
CA SER A 7 42.38 28.92 -8.94
C SER A 7 41.47 27.71 -8.64
N PHE A 8 42.01 26.49 -8.50
CA PHE A 8 41.20 25.29 -8.24
C PHE A 8 41.03 24.96 -6.75
N PHE A 9 41.93 25.44 -5.88
CA PHE A 9 41.85 25.17 -4.44
C PHE A 9 40.82 26.03 -3.69
N ILE A 10 40.46 27.20 -4.23
CA ILE A 10 39.51 28.13 -3.58
C ILE A 10 38.04 27.67 -3.74
N VAL A 11 37.71 26.96 -4.83
CA VAL A 11 36.34 26.49 -5.10
C VAL A 11 35.95 25.30 -4.23
N ILE A 12 36.91 24.46 -3.82
CA ILE A 12 36.66 23.28 -2.98
C ILE A 12 36.51 23.67 -1.50
N LEU A 13 37.18 24.74 -1.04
CA LEU A 13 37.08 25.21 0.35
C LEU A 13 35.76 25.96 0.64
N SER A 14 35.12 26.54 -0.38
CA SER A 14 33.85 27.26 -0.26
C SER A 14 32.61 26.36 -0.19
N THR A 15 32.68 25.11 -0.67
CA THR A 15 31.54 24.18 -0.65
C THR A 15 31.51 23.30 0.59
N MET A 16 32.66 23.06 1.25
CA MET A 16 32.70 22.37 2.55
C MET A 16 32.25 23.23 3.73
N LEU A 17 32.31 24.56 3.64
CA LEU A 17 31.86 25.44 4.74
C LEU A 17 30.33 25.60 4.82
N LEU A 18 29.59 25.27 3.75
CA LEU A 18 28.13 25.28 3.74
C LEU A 18 27.51 23.98 4.29
N PHE A 19 28.30 22.90 4.40
CA PHE A 19 27.81 21.62 4.95
C PHE A 19 27.89 21.54 6.49
N GLN A 20 28.69 22.39 7.14
CA GLN A 20 28.75 22.44 8.61
C GLN A 20 27.63 23.26 9.26
N GLN A 21 26.93 24.14 8.52
CA GLN A 21 25.81 24.90 9.08
C GLN A 21 24.46 24.15 9.03
N PHE A 22 24.39 23.02 8.32
CA PHE A 22 23.17 22.21 8.24
C PHE A 22 23.08 21.10 9.31
N VAL A 23 24.14 20.88 10.10
CA VAL A 23 24.22 19.79 11.11
C VAL A 23 23.95 20.27 12.54
N LEU A 24 23.69 21.56 12.77
CA LEU A 24 23.51 22.13 14.12
C LEU A 24 22.07 22.51 14.49
N ALA A 25 21.06 21.84 13.95
CA ALA A 25 19.66 22.15 14.27
C ALA A 25 18.78 20.92 14.49
N THR A 26 19.20 19.97 15.33
CA THR A 26 18.26 19.07 16.04
C THR A 26 18.83 18.66 17.39
N ASP A 27 18.65 19.51 18.41
CA ASP A 27 18.62 19.05 19.79
C ASP A 27 17.58 19.87 20.56
N LYS A 28 16.38 19.29 20.70
CA LYS A 28 15.46 19.61 21.78
C LYS A 28 14.87 18.30 22.30
N GLN A 29 15.56 17.81 23.33
CA GLN A 29 15.07 16.81 24.26
C GLN A 29 14.08 17.51 25.19
N THR A 30 12.80 17.14 25.13
CA THR A 30 11.79 17.57 26.11
C THR A 30 11.32 16.34 26.86
N THR A 31 11.75 16.24 28.10
CA THR A 31 11.20 15.41 29.18
C THR A 31 9.83 15.95 29.61
N ILE A 32 8.76 15.13 29.60
CA ILE A 32 7.61 15.29 30.49
C ILE A 32 7.09 13.92 30.97
N SER A 33 7.21 13.76 32.29
CA SER A 33 6.52 12.99 33.31
C SER A 33 5.20 12.28 33.01
N ASP A 34 5.04 11.13 33.67
CA ASP A 34 3.84 10.32 33.82
C ASP A 34 2.62 11.10 34.35
N THR A 35 1.51 11.01 33.63
CA THR A 35 0.17 10.92 34.25
C THR A 35 -0.74 10.02 33.41
N ASN A 36 -1.35 9.05 34.09
CA ASN A 36 -2.36 8.12 33.56
C ASN A 36 -3.57 8.86 32.99
N THR A 37 -3.82 8.74 31.68
CA THR A 37 -5.17 8.64 31.11
C THR A 37 -5.13 7.96 29.73
N ASN A 38 -5.85 6.84 29.62
CA ASN A 38 -6.45 6.20 28.43
C ASN A 38 -5.54 5.93 27.18
N PRO A 39 -5.31 4.66 26.77
CA PRO A 39 -4.41 4.37 25.64
C PRO A 39 -5.01 4.79 24.28
N SER A 40 -4.50 5.95 23.81
CA SER A 40 -3.94 6.22 22.49
C SER A 40 -4.82 6.04 21.24
N LYS A 41 -5.33 7.19 20.74
CA LYS A 41 -5.57 7.46 19.30
C LYS A 41 -4.31 7.94 18.57
N ASP A 42 -3.16 7.98 19.24
CA ASP A 42 -1.91 8.55 18.74
C ASP A 42 -0.80 7.50 18.78
N ALA A 43 -0.85 6.52 17.87
CA ALA A 43 0.28 5.64 17.57
C ALA A 43 0.17 4.98 16.18
N TYR A 44 -0.11 5.77 15.14
CA TYR A 44 0.28 5.43 13.77
C TYR A 44 1.08 6.59 13.20
N LYS A 45 2.36 6.67 13.57
CA LYS A 45 3.36 7.40 12.77
C LYS A 45 3.48 6.68 11.42
N THR A 46 2.63 7.09 10.48
CA THR A 46 2.63 6.61 9.10
C THR A 46 3.81 7.25 8.38
N SER A 47 4.77 6.42 7.97
CA SER A 47 5.92 6.81 7.16
C SER A 47 5.50 7.40 5.82
N GLN A 48 5.85 8.66 5.57
CA GLN A 48 6.38 9.27 4.32
C GLN A 48 5.81 8.88 2.94
N TYR A 49 4.63 8.29 2.83
CA TYR A 49 3.99 8.02 1.54
C TYR A 49 2.61 8.69 1.50
N SER A 50 2.47 9.64 0.57
CA SER A 50 1.24 10.38 0.27
C SER A 50 0.25 9.46 -0.44
N SER A 51 -0.45 8.62 0.32
CA SER A 51 -1.58 7.85 -0.18
C SER A 51 -2.86 8.51 0.29
N LEU A 52 -3.64 9.09 -0.63
CA LEU A 52 -5.00 9.54 -0.34
C LEU A 52 -5.92 8.32 -0.30
N TYR A 53 -6.73 8.21 0.75
CA TYR A 53 -7.61 7.07 1.00
C TYR A 53 -9.08 7.52 1.06
N PHE A 54 -9.95 6.76 0.40
CA PHE A 54 -11.40 6.92 0.47
C PHE A 54 -12.08 5.56 0.64
N ASP A 55 -13.00 5.49 1.61
CA ASP A 55 -13.79 4.31 1.98
C ASP A 55 -15.15 4.24 1.27
N THR A 56 -15.68 5.39 0.83
CA THR A 56 -16.92 5.50 0.05
C THR A 56 -16.75 6.49 -1.10
N ILE A 57 -17.59 6.36 -2.13
CA ILE A 57 -17.53 7.24 -3.31
C ILE A 57 -17.88 8.70 -2.97
N ASP A 58 -18.69 8.93 -1.94
CA ASP A 58 -19.13 10.27 -1.52
C ASP A 58 -17.99 11.09 -0.92
N ASN A 59 -16.96 10.41 -0.39
CA ASN A 59 -15.76 11.03 0.17
C ASN A 59 -14.70 11.32 -0.89
N VAL A 60 -14.86 10.81 -2.12
CA VAL A 60 -13.91 11.00 -3.23
C VAL A 60 -14.12 12.38 -3.87
N PRO A 61 -13.06 13.18 -4.11
CA PRO A 61 -13.18 14.45 -4.79
C PRO A 61 -13.86 14.32 -6.17
N SER A 62 -14.79 15.21 -6.50
CA SER A 62 -15.60 15.13 -7.73
C SER A 62 -14.81 14.91 -9.03
N PRO A 63 -13.64 15.56 -9.24
CA PRO A 63 -12.82 15.29 -10.43
C PRO A 63 -12.35 13.83 -10.52
N LEU A 64 -12.04 13.22 -9.37
CA LEU A 64 -11.59 11.84 -9.28
C LEU A 64 -12.76 10.86 -9.45
N VAL A 65 -13.94 11.17 -8.91
CA VAL A 65 -15.17 10.40 -9.16
C VAL A 65 -15.45 10.33 -10.67
N LYS A 66 -15.43 11.48 -11.36
CA LYS A 66 -15.64 11.54 -12.81
C LYS A 66 -14.60 10.70 -13.57
N ALA A 67 -13.36 10.68 -13.10
CA ALA A 67 -12.26 9.94 -13.72
C ALA A 67 -12.39 8.41 -13.58
N ILE A 68 -12.98 7.92 -12.49
CA ILE A 68 -13.13 6.48 -12.22
C ILE A 68 -14.50 5.91 -12.60
N GLN A 69 -15.51 6.77 -12.80
CA GLN A 69 -16.90 6.35 -13.01
C GLN A 69 -17.07 5.37 -14.18
N THR A 70 -16.30 5.54 -15.26
CA THR A 70 -16.32 4.66 -16.45
C THR A 70 -15.72 3.28 -16.20
N HIS A 71 -14.98 3.10 -15.10
CA HIS A 71 -14.36 1.84 -14.69
C HIS A 71 -15.17 1.09 -13.62
N LEU A 72 -16.22 1.71 -13.08
CA LEU A 72 -17.10 1.06 -12.11
C LEU A 72 -17.90 -0.05 -12.79
N ILE A 73 -18.00 -1.19 -12.10
CA ILE A 73 -18.68 -2.38 -12.61
C ILE A 73 -20.14 -2.33 -12.12
N PRO A 74 -21.14 -2.60 -12.98
CA PRO A 74 -22.53 -2.68 -12.54
C PRO A 74 -22.70 -3.64 -11.35
N LYS A 75 -23.50 -3.23 -10.36
CA LYS A 75 -23.75 -3.96 -9.08
C LYS A 75 -22.57 -3.99 -8.11
N TYR A 76 -21.44 -3.37 -8.47
CA TYR A 76 -20.31 -3.18 -7.56
C TYR A 76 -20.26 -1.74 -7.07
N LYS A 77 -19.82 -1.59 -5.83
CA LYS A 77 -19.61 -0.30 -5.15
C LYS A 77 -18.14 -0.18 -4.77
N LEU A 78 -17.68 1.06 -4.58
CA LEU A 78 -16.33 1.34 -4.11
C LEU A 78 -16.16 0.81 -2.68
N LEU A 79 -15.16 -0.04 -2.47
CA LEU A 79 -14.75 -0.53 -1.14
C LEU A 79 -13.55 0.26 -0.61
N TYR A 80 -12.58 0.53 -1.48
CA TYR A 80 -11.34 1.17 -1.12
C TYR A 80 -10.78 1.88 -2.35
N LEU A 81 -10.31 3.11 -2.18
CA LEU A 81 -9.53 3.81 -3.21
C LEU A 81 -8.23 4.29 -2.61
N VAL A 82 -7.13 4.06 -3.31
CA VAL A 82 -5.84 4.65 -2.98
C VAL A 82 -5.16 5.24 -4.21
N GLN A 83 -4.55 6.41 -4.03
CA GLN A 83 -3.69 7.03 -5.04
C GLN A 83 -2.20 6.88 -4.70
N GLY A 84 -1.37 6.76 -5.73
CA GLY A 84 0.08 6.78 -5.58
C GLY A 84 0.80 6.49 -6.90
N HIS A 85 2.12 6.53 -6.90
CA HIS A 85 2.95 6.29 -8.10
C HIS A 85 3.14 4.79 -8.34
N LEU A 86 2.11 4.09 -8.84
CA LEU A 86 2.07 2.62 -8.90
C LEU A 86 3.07 2.07 -9.91
N ASN A 87 3.33 2.77 -11.01
CA ASN A 87 4.33 2.41 -12.03
C ASN A 87 5.69 3.13 -11.82
N ASN A 88 5.87 3.82 -10.68
CA ASN A 88 7.04 4.65 -10.36
C ASN A 88 7.32 5.81 -11.34
N ASP A 89 6.29 6.38 -11.94
CA ASP A 89 6.37 7.65 -12.67
C ASP A 89 6.04 8.87 -11.78
N LYS A 90 5.83 10.03 -12.38
CA LYS A 90 5.52 11.29 -11.68
C LYS A 90 4.02 11.57 -11.56
N HIS A 91 3.17 10.68 -12.08
CA HIS A 91 1.73 10.84 -12.11
C HIS A 91 1.10 9.98 -11.01
N LEU A 92 0.06 10.51 -10.38
CA LEU A 92 -0.71 9.73 -9.41
C LEU A 92 -1.61 8.77 -10.18
N ASP A 93 -1.40 7.48 -9.92
CA ASP A 93 -2.22 6.38 -10.38
C ASP A 93 -3.27 6.03 -9.31
N ILE A 94 -4.18 5.11 -9.65
CA ILE A 94 -5.25 4.65 -8.76
C ILE A 94 -5.21 3.13 -8.65
N LEU A 95 -5.30 2.64 -7.43
CA LEU A 95 -5.69 1.26 -7.14
C LEU A 95 -7.01 1.30 -6.39
N LEU A 96 -8.03 0.69 -6.96
CA LEU A 96 -9.38 0.64 -6.38
C LEU A 96 -9.80 -0.80 -6.11
N ALA A 97 -10.43 -1.02 -4.96
CA ALA A 97 -11.11 -2.24 -4.61
C ALA A 97 -12.61 -2.01 -4.70
N LEU A 98 -13.33 -2.98 -5.26
CA LEU A 98 -14.77 -2.97 -5.36
C LEU A 98 -15.36 -4.11 -4.54
N HIS A 99 -16.56 -3.88 -4.02
CA HIS A 99 -17.36 -4.89 -3.36
C HIS A 99 -18.73 -5.02 -4.02
N HIS A 100 -19.30 -6.21 -4.05
CA HIS A 100 -20.62 -6.42 -4.65
C HIS A 100 -21.72 -5.93 -3.69
N GLU A 101 -22.78 -5.32 -4.22
CA GLU A 101 -23.87 -4.75 -3.41
C GLU A 101 -24.67 -5.78 -2.58
N LYS A 102 -24.54 -7.06 -2.96
CA LYS A 102 -25.18 -8.22 -2.29
C LYS A 102 -24.22 -9.03 -1.42
N GLU A 103 -23.04 -8.50 -1.08
CA GLU A 103 -22.17 -9.16 -0.10
C GLU A 103 -22.90 -9.32 1.24
N THR A 104 -22.81 -10.52 1.82
CA THR A 104 -23.37 -10.85 3.13
C THR A 104 -22.35 -11.65 3.92
N SER A 105 -22.53 -11.75 5.24
CA SER A 105 -21.66 -12.55 6.12
C SER A 105 -21.65 -14.05 5.84
N THR A 106 -22.54 -14.55 4.97
CA THR A 106 -22.65 -15.97 4.61
C THR A 106 -22.25 -16.29 3.17
N ASN A 107 -22.23 -15.28 2.28
CA ASN A 107 -21.94 -15.50 0.87
C ASN A 107 -20.44 -15.38 0.58
N LYS A 108 -19.80 -16.52 0.31
CA LYS A 108 -18.37 -16.59 -0.03
C LYS A 108 -18.07 -16.57 -1.54
N GLN A 109 -19.09 -16.53 -2.40
CA GLN A 109 -18.92 -16.65 -3.86
C GLN A 109 -18.72 -15.30 -4.55
N LEU A 110 -19.10 -14.20 -3.89
CA LEU A 110 -18.94 -12.87 -4.46
C LEU A 110 -17.49 -12.42 -4.34
N VAL A 111 -16.90 -12.14 -5.49
CA VAL A 111 -15.51 -11.68 -5.64
C VAL A 111 -15.41 -10.18 -5.40
N ARG A 112 -14.19 -9.72 -5.13
CA ARG A 112 -13.88 -8.29 -4.96
C ARG A 112 -12.84 -7.84 -5.98
N PRO A 113 -13.28 -7.28 -7.11
CA PRO A 113 -12.39 -6.78 -8.14
C PRO A 113 -11.48 -5.67 -7.60
N ALA A 114 -10.19 -5.84 -7.81
CA ALA A 114 -9.17 -4.84 -7.60
C ALA A 114 -8.66 -4.35 -8.97
N LEU A 115 -8.81 -3.06 -9.27
CA LEU A 115 -8.45 -2.46 -10.56
C LEU A 115 -7.26 -1.51 -10.40
N LEU A 116 -6.25 -1.69 -11.25
CA LEU A 116 -5.10 -0.78 -11.40
C LEU A 116 -5.36 0.15 -12.57
N LEU A 117 -5.49 1.44 -12.29
CA LEU A 117 -5.67 2.49 -13.29
C LEU A 117 -4.44 3.39 -13.34
N ILE A 118 -3.82 3.51 -14.52
CA ILE A 118 -2.65 4.36 -14.73
C ILE A 118 -3.03 5.66 -15.39
N ASN A 119 -2.48 6.75 -14.88
CA ASN A 119 -2.67 8.09 -15.41
C ASN A 119 -1.72 8.34 -16.58
N ASN A 120 -2.23 8.81 -17.72
CA ASN A 120 -1.40 9.12 -18.89
C ASN A 120 -0.72 10.50 -18.83
N GLY A 121 -0.72 11.16 -17.66
CA GLY A 121 -0.18 12.50 -17.45
C GLY A 121 -1.10 13.63 -17.90
N LYS A 122 -2.23 13.31 -18.54
CA LYS A 122 -3.27 14.26 -18.97
C LYS A 122 -4.54 14.17 -18.10
N GLY A 123 -4.45 13.47 -16.96
CA GLY A 123 -5.59 13.26 -16.06
C GLY A 123 -6.58 12.20 -16.55
N GLN A 124 -6.23 11.43 -17.58
CA GLN A 124 -7.04 10.31 -18.07
C GLN A 124 -6.47 9.00 -17.52
N TYR A 125 -7.36 8.16 -17.01
CA TYR A 125 -7.01 6.90 -16.38
C TYR A 125 -7.39 5.72 -17.26
N LYS A 126 -6.43 4.82 -17.49
CA LYS A 126 -6.64 3.55 -18.19
C LYS A 126 -6.49 2.40 -17.21
N MET A 127 -7.47 1.49 -17.21
CA MET A 127 -7.33 0.21 -16.53
C MET A 127 -6.29 -0.65 -17.25
N VAL A 128 -5.19 -0.95 -16.57
CA VAL A 128 -4.09 -1.75 -17.13
C VAL A 128 -4.04 -3.15 -16.57
N ALA A 129 -4.62 -3.37 -15.39
CA ALA A 129 -4.73 -4.68 -14.78
C ALA A 129 -5.94 -4.75 -13.83
N ARG A 130 -6.47 -5.95 -13.70
CA ARG A 130 -7.58 -6.30 -12.80
C ARG A 130 -7.28 -7.63 -12.15
N SER A 131 -7.60 -7.79 -10.87
CA SER A 131 -7.65 -9.08 -10.19
C SER A 131 -8.96 -9.23 -9.44
N ASP A 132 -9.65 -10.35 -9.65
CA ASP A 132 -10.88 -10.68 -8.92
C ASP A 132 -10.61 -11.55 -7.68
N GLN A 133 -9.35 -11.97 -7.47
CA GLN A 133 -8.95 -12.92 -6.43
C GLN A 133 -7.84 -12.40 -5.51
N ALA A 134 -7.35 -11.18 -5.73
CA ALA A 134 -6.35 -10.56 -4.87
C ALA A 134 -6.93 -10.02 -3.55
N ILE A 135 -8.25 -9.87 -3.47
CA ILE A 135 -8.97 -9.41 -2.27
C ILE A 135 -9.97 -10.49 -1.86
N SER A 136 -9.82 -11.00 -0.63
CA SER A 136 -10.75 -11.95 -0.02
C SER A 136 -12.19 -11.41 0.04
N CYS A 137 -13.15 -12.31 -0.18
CA CYS A 137 -14.57 -12.02 -0.05
C CYS A 137 -14.95 -11.54 1.36
N TYR A 138 -16.08 -10.83 1.50
CA TYR A 138 -16.57 -10.34 2.80
C TYR A 138 -16.70 -11.47 3.85
N ALA A 139 -17.29 -12.61 3.46
CA ALA A 139 -17.53 -13.74 4.35
C ALA A 139 -16.30 -14.65 4.57
N CYS A 140 -15.14 -14.32 4.00
CA CYS A 140 -13.97 -15.19 4.02
C CYS A 140 -13.20 -15.12 5.34
N GLY A 141 -13.33 -14.06 6.13
CA GLY A 141 -12.61 -13.86 7.40
C GLY A 141 -13.16 -14.64 8.61
N GLY A 142 -14.19 -15.46 8.42
CA GLY A 142 -14.76 -16.30 9.48
C GLY A 142 -15.50 -15.49 10.54
N ARG A 143 -15.22 -15.73 11.82
CA ARG A 143 -15.92 -15.05 12.94
C ARG A 143 -15.51 -13.59 13.12
N THR A 144 -14.38 -13.18 12.58
CA THR A 144 -13.89 -11.80 12.67
C THR A 144 -14.49 -10.88 11.60
N GLY A 145 -15.30 -11.42 10.68
CA GLY A 145 -16.02 -10.65 9.67
C GLY A 145 -15.21 -10.43 8.40
N ASP A 146 -15.24 -9.21 7.87
CA ASP A 146 -14.54 -8.85 6.63
C ASP A 146 -13.02 -8.97 6.80
N PRO A 147 -12.35 -9.84 6.02
CA PRO A 147 -10.91 -10.02 6.11
C PRO A 147 -10.11 -8.89 5.48
N PHE A 148 -10.68 -8.08 4.58
CA PHE A 148 -9.94 -7.00 3.93
C PHE A 148 -9.66 -5.86 4.91
N ASP A 149 -8.40 -5.42 4.99
CA ASP A 149 -7.99 -4.31 5.86
C ASP A 149 -7.80 -3.03 5.06
N LYS A 150 -6.78 -3.01 4.20
CA LYS A 150 -6.38 -1.83 3.44
C LYS A 150 -5.40 -2.17 2.33
N ILE A 151 -5.16 -1.17 1.50
CA ILE A 151 -4.09 -1.18 0.50
C ILE A 151 -3.09 -0.09 0.87
N ILE A 152 -1.81 -0.44 0.89
CA ILE A 152 -0.71 0.49 1.13
C ILE A 152 0.05 0.68 -0.18
N VAL A 153 0.29 1.93 -0.59
CA VAL A 153 1.04 2.25 -1.81
C VAL A 153 2.35 2.93 -1.47
N LYS A 154 3.41 2.53 -2.17
CA LYS A 154 4.73 3.16 -2.23
C LYS A 154 5.11 3.37 -3.71
N PRO A 155 6.10 4.21 -4.03
CA PRO A 155 6.55 4.35 -5.41
C PRO A 155 6.97 3.01 -6.02
N GLY A 156 6.28 2.61 -7.09
CA GLY A 156 6.50 1.35 -7.82
C GLY A 156 6.01 0.09 -7.12
N GLU A 157 5.31 0.18 -5.98
CA GLU A 157 4.92 -0.98 -5.18
C GLU A 157 3.61 -0.75 -4.42
N PHE A 158 2.80 -1.78 -4.25
CA PHE A 158 1.67 -1.74 -3.33
C PHE A 158 1.53 -3.05 -2.57
N SER A 159 0.87 -3.00 -1.42
CA SER A 159 0.56 -4.17 -0.61
C SER A 159 -0.92 -4.21 -0.28
N ILE A 160 -1.54 -5.38 -0.46
CA ILE A 160 -2.92 -5.63 -0.04
C ILE A 160 -2.86 -6.39 1.29
N LEU A 161 -3.50 -5.84 2.32
CA LEU A 161 -3.47 -6.36 3.67
C LEU A 161 -4.82 -6.98 4.03
N HIS A 162 -4.76 -8.12 4.69
CA HIS A 162 -5.91 -8.83 5.24
C HIS A 162 -5.68 -9.20 6.71
N ARG A 163 -6.77 -9.28 7.45
CA ARG A 163 -6.81 -9.67 8.86
C ARG A 163 -7.91 -10.70 9.08
N GLU A 164 -7.55 -11.88 9.54
CA GLU A 164 -8.48 -12.99 9.78
C GLU A 164 -8.35 -13.50 11.21
N GLY A 165 -9.38 -14.16 11.73
CA GLY A 165 -9.29 -14.79 13.04
C GLY A 165 -10.62 -15.07 13.73
N GLY A 166 -10.50 -15.48 14.98
CA GLY A 166 -11.64 -15.82 15.83
C GLY A 166 -11.18 -16.36 17.18
N GLY A 167 -11.84 -15.94 18.26
CA GLY A 167 -11.44 -16.31 19.62
C GLY A 167 -10.00 -15.86 19.91
N GLN A 168 -9.13 -16.83 20.21
CA GLN A 168 -7.74 -16.59 20.59
C GLN A 168 -6.75 -16.53 19.41
N TYR A 169 -7.22 -16.72 18.17
CA TYR A 169 -6.37 -16.78 16.97
C TYR A 169 -6.55 -15.55 16.10
N ARG A 170 -5.45 -14.92 15.70
CA ARG A 170 -5.43 -13.81 14.73
C ARG A 170 -4.33 -14.02 13.70
N VAL A 171 -4.67 -13.84 12.44
CA VAL A 171 -3.74 -13.87 11.30
C VAL A 171 -3.74 -12.50 10.65
N LYS A 172 -2.54 -12.01 10.34
CA LYS A 172 -2.35 -10.91 9.41
C LYS A 172 -1.67 -11.45 8.17
N TYR A 173 -2.21 -11.13 7.01
CA TYR A 173 -1.68 -11.48 5.70
C TYR A 173 -1.39 -10.20 4.93
N SER A 174 -0.29 -10.18 4.17
CA SER A 174 -0.03 -9.11 3.21
C SER A 174 0.66 -9.65 1.96
N ALA A 175 0.09 -9.35 0.79
CA ALA A 175 0.70 -9.59 -0.51
C ALA A 175 1.26 -8.29 -1.07
N THR A 176 2.55 -8.24 -1.32
CA THR A 176 3.26 -7.07 -1.87
C THR A 176 3.57 -7.28 -3.34
N PHE A 177 3.14 -6.35 -4.18
CA PHE A 177 3.32 -6.35 -5.62
C PHE A 177 4.22 -5.21 -6.06
N LYS A 178 5.21 -5.50 -6.90
CA LYS A 178 6.15 -4.51 -7.41
C LYS A 178 6.05 -4.38 -8.92
N TYR A 179 6.12 -3.15 -9.41
CA TYR A 179 6.15 -2.86 -10.84
C TYR A 179 7.48 -3.31 -11.44
N ASN A 180 7.40 -4.03 -12.55
CA ASN A 180 8.53 -4.41 -13.37
C ASN A 180 8.54 -3.55 -14.63
N THR A 181 9.58 -2.73 -14.79
CA THR A 181 9.70 -1.77 -15.90
C THR A 181 9.87 -2.45 -17.27
N ILE A 182 10.51 -3.61 -17.32
CA ILE A 182 10.74 -4.38 -18.55
C ILE A 182 9.43 -4.98 -19.06
N LYS A 183 8.70 -5.67 -18.16
CA LYS A 183 7.42 -6.33 -18.46
C LYS A 183 6.22 -5.38 -18.43
N ARG A 184 6.41 -4.15 -17.94
CA ARG A 184 5.37 -3.12 -17.74
C ARG A 184 4.15 -3.66 -17.00
N ASN A 185 4.39 -4.40 -15.92
CA ASN A 185 3.33 -5.05 -15.13
C ASN A 185 3.77 -5.24 -13.66
N TRP A 186 2.82 -5.51 -12.77
CA TRP A 186 3.03 -5.73 -11.35
C TRP A 186 3.08 -7.22 -11.03
N PHE A 187 4.10 -7.62 -10.28
CA PHE A 187 4.33 -9.01 -9.91
C PHE A 187 4.41 -9.14 -8.40
N LEU A 188 3.85 -10.23 -7.89
CA LEU A 188 3.94 -10.60 -6.48
C LEU A 188 5.42 -10.77 -6.12
N GLN A 189 5.87 -9.99 -5.15
CA GLN A 189 7.26 -9.98 -4.70
C GLN A 189 7.41 -10.72 -3.37
N GLN A 190 6.45 -10.54 -2.48
CA GLN A 190 6.49 -11.08 -1.13
C GLN A 190 5.09 -11.33 -0.59
N ILE A 191 4.95 -12.40 0.17
CA ILE A 191 3.83 -12.63 1.07
C ILE A 191 4.38 -12.65 2.49
N HIS A 192 3.78 -11.87 3.38
CA HIS A 192 4.08 -11.89 4.81
C HIS A 192 2.84 -12.32 5.58
N MET A 193 2.98 -13.36 6.38
CA MET A 193 1.94 -13.90 7.25
C MET A 193 2.43 -13.89 8.68
N SER A 194 1.62 -13.37 9.60
CA SER A 194 1.88 -13.49 11.03
C SER A 194 0.65 -14.04 11.72
N SER A 195 0.82 -15.05 12.56
CA SER A 195 -0.25 -15.64 13.36
C SER A 195 0.05 -15.50 14.84
N PHE A 196 -0.93 -14.98 15.58
CA PHE A 196 -0.94 -14.89 17.03
C PHE A 196 -1.95 -15.89 17.58
N LYS A 197 -1.52 -16.69 18.56
CA LYS A 197 -2.42 -17.51 19.38
C LYS A 197 -2.06 -17.30 20.84
N HIS A 198 -3.07 -17.10 21.69
CA HIS A 198 -2.88 -16.89 23.13
C HIS A 198 -2.04 -18.02 23.74
N ASN A 199 -1.07 -17.66 24.58
CA ASN A 199 -0.10 -18.57 25.23
C ASN A 199 0.83 -19.34 24.27
N THR A 200 0.99 -18.90 23.03
CA THR A 200 1.99 -19.44 22.11
C THR A 200 2.82 -18.31 21.47
N PRO A 201 4.11 -18.55 21.18
CA PRO A 201 4.91 -17.57 20.45
C PRO A 201 4.29 -17.24 19.09
N ASN A 202 4.45 -15.98 18.68
CA ASN A 202 4.03 -15.53 17.36
C ASN A 202 4.79 -16.29 16.27
N LYS A 203 4.07 -16.80 15.28
CA LYS A 203 4.67 -17.40 14.09
C LYS A 203 4.64 -16.39 12.95
N ILE A 204 5.79 -16.16 12.35
CA ILE A 204 5.93 -15.33 11.15
C ILE A 204 6.39 -16.22 10.01
N THR A 205 5.75 -16.09 8.84
CA THR A 205 6.10 -16.79 7.61
C THR A 205 6.25 -15.76 6.51
N ILE A 206 7.37 -15.82 5.78
CA ILE A 206 7.64 -14.97 4.63
C ILE A 206 7.86 -15.88 3.42
N LYS A 207 7.06 -15.69 2.38
CA LYS A 207 7.25 -16.33 1.08
C LYS A 207 7.70 -15.27 0.07
N THR A 208 8.59 -15.65 -0.84
CA THR A 208 9.12 -14.78 -1.90
C THR A 208 8.95 -15.46 -3.27
N VAL A 209 9.36 -14.78 -4.33
CA VAL A 209 9.41 -15.32 -5.71
C VAL A 209 10.07 -16.70 -5.77
N LYS A 210 11.02 -17.02 -4.89
CA LYS A 210 11.64 -18.36 -4.81
C LYS A 210 10.66 -19.46 -4.42
N ASN A 211 9.60 -19.14 -3.67
CA ASN A 211 8.62 -20.08 -3.17
C ASN A 211 7.42 -20.25 -4.12
N PHE A 212 6.98 -19.18 -4.77
CA PHE A 212 5.76 -19.18 -5.58
C PHE A 212 5.99 -18.90 -7.08
N GLY A 213 7.24 -18.68 -7.50
CA GLY A 213 7.58 -18.33 -8.88
C GLY A 213 7.15 -16.92 -9.24
N VAL A 214 6.91 -16.68 -10.54
CA VAL A 214 6.53 -15.35 -11.06
C VAL A 214 5.02 -15.29 -11.25
N ILE A 215 4.35 -14.51 -10.40
CA ILE A 215 2.89 -14.34 -10.43
C ILE A 215 2.59 -12.88 -10.68
N SER A 216 1.83 -12.56 -11.74
CA SER A 216 1.35 -11.19 -11.97
C SER A 216 0.17 -10.87 -11.06
N PHE A 217 -0.07 -9.58 -10.80
CA PHE A 217 -1.21 -9.13 -9.99
C PHE A 217 -2.55 -9.73 -10.45
N SER A 218 -2.83 -9.71 -11.76
CA SER A 218 -4.07 -10.27 -12.34
C SER A 218 -4.22 -11.79 -12.20
N LYS A 219 -3.15 -12.50 -11.83
CA LYS A 219 -3.15 -13.96 -11.65
C LYS A 219 -2.97 -14.37 -10.19
N HIS A 220 -2.73 -13.43 -9.28
CA HIS A 220 -2.66 -13.72 -7.86
C HIS A 220 -4.05 -14.08 -7.31
N ASP A 221 -4.07 -15.12 -6.52
CA ASP A 221 -5.26 -15.72 -5.91
C ASP A 221 -4.94 -15.99 -4.44
N ILE A 222 -5.49 -15.16 -3.56
CA ILE A 222 -5.20 -15.20 -2.13
C ILE A 222 -5.60 -16.54 -1.48
N SER A 223 -6.58 -17.24 -2.04
CA SER A 223 -7.05 -18.52 -1.50
C SER A 223 -6.00 -19.64 -1.59
N ARG A 224 -4.97 -19.46 -2.42
CA ARG A 224 -3.85 -20.41 -2.56
C ARG A 224 -2.76 -20.20 -1.52
N ASP A 225 -2.78 -19.07 -0.82
CA ASP A 225 -1.75 -18.69 0.13
C ASP A 225 -2.12 -18.97 1.59
N LEU A 226 -3.44 -19.00 1.87
CA LEU A 226 -4.07 -19.18 3.18
C LEU A 226 -4.45 -20.63 3.47
#